data_AF-A0A497T6E2-F1
#
_entry.id   AF-A0A497T6E2-F1
#
_cell.length_a   1.000
_cell.length_b   1.000
_cell.length_c   1.000
_cell.angle_alpha   90.00
_cell.angle_beta   90.00
_cell.angle_gamma   90.00
#
_symmetry.space_group_name_H-M   'P 1'
#
loop_
_entity.id
_entity.type
_entity.pdbx_description
1 polymer ?
#
loop_
_entity_poly.entity_id
_entity_poly.type
_entity_poly.pdbx_seq_one_letter_code
_entity_poly.pdbx_strand_id
1 'polypeptide(L)' 'MIKTPCEIVLWDFLPALRRELVKAMIKKGVKRKDVARTFGITESAVCLYLKHKRGSGFKFDKNTRKQIEESAMRIIESKN' A
#
# COMPACT_ATOMS: atom_id res chain seq x y z
N MET A 1 -21.13 -17.45 1.64
CA MET A 1 -20.28 -17.88 0.51
C MET A 1 -18.84 -17.86 0.98
N ILE A 2 -18.13 -18.98 0.93
CA ILE A 2 -16.71 -19.05 1.31
C ILE A 2 -15.90 -18.41 0.19
N LYS A 3 -15.12 -17.37 0.49
CA LYS A 3 -14.17 -16.80 -0.48
C LYS A 3 -13.00 -17.76 -0.63
N THR A 4 -12.58 -18.01 -1.87
CA THR A 4 -11.37 -18.77 -2.13
C THR A 4 -10.13 -18.02 -1.61
N PRO A 5 -9.03 -18.71 -1.30
CA PRO A 5 -7.78 -18.07 -0.88
C PRO A 5 -7.32 -16.98 -1.86
N CYS A 6 -7.44 -17.23 -3.17
CA CYS A 6 -7.08 -16.26 -4.21
C CYS A 6 -7.94 -15.00 -4.13
N GLU A 7 -9.25 -15.14 -3.93
CA GLU A 7 -10.16 -14.00 -3.77
C GLU A 7 -9.84 -13.19 -2.51
N ILE A 8 -9.51 -13.84 -1.40
CA ILE A 8 -9.08 -13.16 -0.17
C ILE A 8 -7.83 -12.32 -0.45
N VAL A 9 -6.83 -12.90 -1.13
CA VAL A 9 -5.60 -12.17 -1.47
C VAL A 9 -5.91 -10.96 -2.34
N LEU A 10 -6.78 -11.11 -3.33
CA LEU A 10 -7.05 -10.08 -4.32
C LEU A 10 -7.91 -8.94 -3.78
N TRP A 11 -8.92 -9.26 -2.96
CA TRP A 11 -9.88 -8.28 -2.43
C TRP A 11 -9.48 -7.66 -1.09
N ASP A 12 -8.74 -8.40 -0.26
CA ASP A 12 -8.43 -7.99 1.11
C ASP A 12 -6.92 -7.71 1.29
N PHE A 13 -6.05 -8.65 0.91
CA PHE A 13 -4.60 -8.53 1.16
C PHE A 13 -3.92 -7.48 0.28
N LEU A 14 -3.99 -7.59 -1.05
CA LEU A 14 -3.29 -6.69 -1.98
C LEU A 14 -3.71 -5.22 -1.80
N PRO A 15 -5.00 -4.89 -1.61
CA PRO A 15 -5.41 -3.53 -1.33
C PRO A 15 -4.88 -3.01 0.00
N ALA A 16 -4.83 -3.85 1.03
CA ALA A 16 -4.25 -3.48 2.32
C ALA A 16 -2.74 -3.26 2.21
N LEU A 17 -2.01 -4.11 1.50
CA LEU A 17 -0.57 -3.98 1.29
C LEU A 17 -0.24 -2.68 0.57
N ARG A 18 -0.92 -2.40 -0.56
CA ARG A 18 -0.73 -1.16 -1.32
C ARG A 18 -1.01 0.08 -0.47
N ARG A 19 -2.05 0.02 0.37
CA ARG A 19 -2.36 1.10 1.31
C ARG A 19 -1.21 1.36 2.28
N GLU A 20 -0.68 0.33 2.94
CA GLU A 20 0.37 0.51 3.93
C GLU A 20 1.68 1.00 3.28
N LEU A 21 2.00 0.52 2.07
CA LEU A 21 3.12 1.04 1.28
C LEU A 21 2.94 2.55 0.97
N VAL A 22 1.79 2.94 0.44
CA VAL A 22 1.49 4.35 0.14
C VAL A 22 1.60 5.21 1.39
N LYS A 23 1.03 4.78 2.52
CA LYS A 23 1.14 5.51 3.80
C LYS A 23 2.58 5.67 4.25
N ALA A 24 3.39 4.61 4.16
CA ALA A 24 4.79 4.63 4.54
C ALA A 24 5.57 5.66 3.71
N MET A 25 5.37 5.69 2.38
CA MET A 25 6.02 6.66 1.50
C MET A 25 5.59 8.10 1.77
N ILE A 26 4.29 8.35 1.95
CA ILE A 26 3.78 9.69 2.26
C ILE A 26 4.28 10.19 3.62
N LYS A 27 4.35 9.32 4.64
CA LYS A 27 4.89 9.65 5.97
C LYS A 27 6.36 10.09 5.91
N LYS A 28 7.10 9.63 4.90
CA LYS A 28 8.50 10.01 4.66
C LYS A 28 8.66 11.25 3.79
N GLY A 29 7.58 11.91 3.42
CA GLY A 29 7.60 13.16 2.67
C GLY A 29 7.63 12.99 1.14
N VAL A 30 7.47 11.77 0.63
CA VAL A 30 7.34 11.56 -0.82
C VAL A 30 6.05 12.22 -1.31
N LYS A 31 6.12 12.98 -2.40
CA LYS A 31 4.96 13.65 -2.97
C LYS A 31 3.99 12.63 -3.56
N ARG A 32 2.68 12.87 -3.47
CA ARG A 32 1.63 11.97 -3.99
C ARG A 32 1.82 11.64 -5.47
N LYS A 33 2.25 12.63 -6.27
CA LYS A 33 2.60 12.47 -7.69
C LYS A 33 3.70 11.44 -7.93
N ASP A 34 4.73 11.44 -7.09
CA ASP A 34 5.86 10.53 -7.23
C ASP A 34 5.50 9.12 -6.76
N VAL A 35 4.68 9.00 -5.70
CA VAL A 35 4.09 7.72 -5.31
C VAL A 35 3.23 7.15 -6.44
N ALA A 36 2.35 7.96 -7.03
CA ALA A 36 1.50 7.56 -8.15
C ALA A 36 2.33 7.05 -9.34
N ARG A 37 3.39 7.79 -9.69
CA ARG A 37 4.36 7.40 -10.72
C ARG A 37 5.08 6.10 -10.40
N THR A 38 5.49 5.88 -9.15
CA THR A 38 6.17 4.65 -8.71
C THR A 38 5.27 3.42 -8.81
N PHE A 39 3.99 3.56 -8.49
CA PHE A 39 3.04 2.44 -8.56
C PHE A 39 2.35 2.30 -9.93
N GLY A 40 2.59 3.21 -10.88
CA GLY A 40 1.89 3.22 -12.17
C GLY A 40 0.37 3.46 -12.03
N ILE A 41 -0.03 4.27 -11.05
CA ILE A 41 -1.44 4.57 -10.75
C ILE A 41 -1.70 6.09 -10.81
N THR A 42 -2.95 6.49 -10.67
CA THR A 42 -3.33 7.91 -10.61
C THR A 42 -3.13 8.50 -9.21
N GLU A 43 -2.91 9.82 -9.11
CA GLU A 43 -2.88 10.52 -7.81
C GLU A 43 -4.21 10.35 -7.05
N SER A 44 -5.33 10.27 -7.77
CA SER A 44 -6.64 9.94 -7.19
C SER A 44 -6.65 8.58 -6.52
N ALA A 45 -6.01 7.56 -7.12
CA ALA A 45 -5.88 6.25 -6.50
C ALA A 45 -5.05 6.29 -5.21
N VAL A 46 -3.97 7.08 -5.18
CA VAL A 46 -3.19 7.35 -3.95
C VAL A 46 -4.09 7.98 -2.87
N CYS A 47 -4.87 8.99 -3.22
CA CYS A 47 -5.86 9.59 -2.31
C CYS A 47 -6.89 8.57 -1.81
N LEU A 48 -7.37 7.66 -2.66
CA LEU A 48 -8.28 6.58 -2.24
C LEU A 48 -7.62 5.62 -1.24
N TYR A 49 -6.36 5.25 -1.44
CA TYR A 49 -5.61 4.43 -0.48
C TYR A 49 -5.46 5.13 0.87
N LEU A 50 -5.29 6.45 0.88
CA LEU A 50 -5.22 7.24 2.12
C LEU A 50 -6.58 7.41 2.81
N LYS A 51 -7.67 7.63 2.06
CA LYS A 51 -9.03 7.89 2.59
C LYS A 51 -9.81 6.64 3.02
N HIS A 52 -9.53 5.47 2.43
CA HIS A 52 -10.11 4.12 2.65
C HIS A 52 -11.51 3.79 2.09
N LYS A 53 -11.61 2.52 1.63
CA LYS A 53 -12.70 1.51 1.80
C LYS A 53 -12.30 0.09 1.30
N ARG A 54 -11.13 -0.11 0.66
CA ARG A 54 -10.64 -1.43 0.20
C ARG A 54 -9.58 -2.01 1.17
N GLY A 55 -9.65 -3.31 1.49
CA GLY A 55 -8.71 -3.97 2.42
C GLY A 55 -8.82 -3.52 3.88
N SER A 56 -9.96 -2.95 4.30
CA SER A 56 -10.21 -2.58 5.70
C SER A 56 -10.30 -3.80 6.64
N GLY A 57 -10.65 -4.97 6.09
CA GLY A 57 -10.68 -6.23 6.82
C GLY A 57 -9.32 -6.86 7.09
N PHE A 58 -8.26 -6.45 6.38
CA PHE A 58 -6.93 -7.04 6.53
C PHE A 58 -5.99 -6.10 7.32
N LYS A 59 -5.55 -6.56 8.48
CA LYS A 59 -4.61 -5.85 9.35
C LYS A 59 -3.30 -6.62 9.42
N PHE A 60 -2.21 -5.95 9.07
CA PHE A 60 -0.86 -6.46 9.30
C PHE A 60 -0.49 -6.27 10.77
N ASP A 61 0.14 -7.30 11.32
CA ASP A 61 0.81 -7.24 12.62
C ASP A 61 1.99 -6.24 12.58
N LYS A 62 2.56 -5.98 13.75
CA LYS A 62 3.62 -4.97 13.90
C LYS A 62 4.90 -5.34 13.14
N ASN A 63 5.29 -6.60 13.12
CA ASN A 63 6.52 -7.06 12.48
C ASN A 63 6.38 -6.97 10.96
N THR A 64 5.27 -7.48 10.42
CA THR A 64 5.00 -7.39 8.98
C THR A 64 4.86 -5.94 8.53
N ARG A 65 4.21 -5.08 9.33
CA ARG A 65 4.13 -3.64 9.03
C ARG A 65 5.52 -2.99 8.95
N LYS A 66 6.43 -3.36 9.85
CA LYS A 66 7.83 -2.87 9.81
C LYS A 66 8.52 -3.31 8.52
N GLN A 67 8.37 -4.57 8.11
CA GLN A 67 8.92 -5.07 6.85
C GLN A 67 8.34 -4.34 5.62
N ILE A 68 7.04 -4.01 5.65
CA ILE A 68 6.39 -3.22 4.59
C ILE A 68 6.98 -1.81 4.54
N GLU A 69 7.19 -1.17 5.70
CA GLU A 69 7.81 0.17 5.77
C GLU A 69 9.25 0.15 5.23
N GLU A 70 10.06 -0.83 5.63
CA GLU A 70 11.43 -1.01 5.11
C GLU A 70 11.43 -1.27 3.60
N SER A 71 10.49 -2.07 3.11
CA SER A 71 10.33 -2.33 1.68
C SER A 71 9.95 -1.06 0.91
N ALA A 72 9.07 -0.23 1.49
CA ALA A 72 8.72 1.06 0.90
C ALA A 72 9.94 1.99 0.81
N MET A 73 10.84 1.98 1.80
CA MET A 73 12.07 2.79 1.75
C MET A 73 12.99 2.33 0.63
N ARG A 74 13.23 1.01 0.51
CA ARG A 74 14.05 0.46 -0.57
C ARG A 74 13.52 0.81 -1.97
N ILE A 75 12.20 0.82 -2.13
CA ILE A 75 11.56 1.22 -3.40
C ILE A 75 11.81 2.69 -3.73
N ILE A 76 11.83 3.57 -2.71
CA ILE A 76 12.14 5.00 -2.91
C ILE A 76 13.62 5.18 -3.23
N GLU A 77 14.51 4.51 -2.48
CA GLU A 77 15.96 4.64 -2.62
C GLU A 77 16.47 4.10 -3.95
N SER A 78 15.90 3.00 -4.46
CA SER A 78 16.26 2.42 -5.76
C SER A 78 15.95 3.33 -6.97
N LYS A 79 15.26 4.47 -6.77
CA LYS A 79 14.96 5.44 -7.82
C LYS A 79 15.93 6.62 -7.89
N ASN A 80 16.85 6.74 -6.94
CA ASN A 80 17.99 7.67 -6.99
C ASN A 80 19.23 6.94 -7.50
#